data_AF-A0A1M5IQJ1-F1
#
_entry.id   AF-A0A1M5IQJ1-F1
#
_cell.length_a   1.000
_cell.length_b   1.000
_cell.length_c   1.000
_cell.angle_alpha   90.00
_cell.angle_beta   90.00
_cell.angle_gamma   90.00
#
_symmetry.space_group_name_H-M   'P 1'
#
loop_
_entity.id
_entity.type
_entity.pdbx_description
1 polymer ?
#
loop_
_entity_poly.entity_id
_entity_poly.type
_entity_poly.pdbx_seq_one_letter_code
_entity_poly.pdbx_strand_id
1 'polypeptide(L)'
;MSTIGKIIRVSVLPPQGERENNVIYQVAAPGAATYTDYAIDENGDMKTHATDSSAQDLKDSLVKISDPDLVSEGFSNQAQFNKNMNENLDQKLNVPLIDGNTQNFTKVIGLDGNGNTAKLPAGDLGKNVANSSLTTVSGAGLTLGANWTLNTSGLYYSISGLGDVSSDATFNMLLSQNASGRMGKSNGKGAFMNLPNQLTETEKTSWRTLMNGGWTTVTMSVAIINPVIIKKKNNISYISLKGANLNLNPTNFQVDIVDLNGNVVLNIPSSQVQLYTSGLDLVFWANLFSLSLGTYKVKLRNGVAEYTTPVNFQLVDTVTTIDPSTLTWNTKVYNDVVTSKMYATGNTVYYGLDANVKSNADESSYLFKAKTQTPIFPANSDFYFEFEIPMYWVNGNINTNTFGLSAVPNHNDLNNDCVGGADIGIRLDYMRWTNYNGPALTPLEYNQTAVMTFIKRGNVLTRIFQTRLGGGTAPTTYIDNVTIPNGTAFYIAAIFQNSAYASAVPKYISMRIKEIYTF
;
A
#
# COMPACT_ATOMS: atom_id res chain seq x y z
N MET A 1 -21.57 104.36 67.98
CA MET A 1 -20.48 105.29 68.33
C MET A 1 -20.72 105.74 69.75
N SER A 2 -20.06 105.10 70.73
CA SER A 2 -20.15 105.49 72.14
C SER A 2 -19.13 106.58 72.40
N THR A 3 -19.64 107.74 72.78
CA THR A 3 -18.97 109.02 72.96
C THR A 3 -18.04 109.00 74.17
N ILE A 4 -16.73 108.78 73.95
CA ILE A 4 -15.70 109.27 74.88
C ILE A 4 -15.62 110.79 74.63
N GLY A 5 -16.57 111.54 75.19
CA GLY A 5 -16.77 112.95 74.86
C GLY A 5 -16.11 113.93 75.83
N LYS A 6 -15.54 113.44 76.93
CA LYS A 6 -15.04 114.29 78.01
C LYS A 6 -13.61 113.91 78.37
N ILE A 7 -12.72 114.90 78.21
CA ILE A 7 -11.34 114.83 78.69
C ILE A 7 -11.28 115.71 79.94
N ILE A 8 -10.88 115.12 81.07
CA ILE A 8 -10.78 115.84 82.35
C ILE A 8 -9.30 116.00 82.69
N ARG A 9 -8.86 117.25 82.77
CA ARG A 9 -7.50 117.59 83.20
C ARG A 9 -7.47 117.77 84.70
N VAL A 10 -6.60 117.02 85.35
CA VAL A 10 -6.42 117.02 86.80
C VAL A 10 -4.94 117.04 87.13
N SER A 11 -4.60 117.61 88.29
CA SER A 11 -3.24 117.56 88.83
C SER A 11 -2.91 116.19 89.42
N VAL A 12 -3.92 115.40 89.82
CA VAL A 12 -3.79 114.03 90.33
C VAL A 12 -5.02 113.23 89.89
N LEU A 13 -4.83 111.96 89.51
CA LEU A 13 -5.94 111.08 89.15
C LEU A 13 -6.87 110.86 90.36
N PRO A 14 -8.19 111.11 90.26
CA PRO A 14 -9.12 110.83 91.36
C PRO A 14 -9.10 109.35 91.79
N PRO A 15 -9.47 109.03 93.04
CA PRO A 15 -9.65 107.65 93.49
C PRO A 15 -10.72 106.92 92.65
N GLN A 16 -10.64 105.59 92.56
CA GLN A 16 -11.47 104.77 91.66
C GLN A 16 -12.99 104.98 91.85
N GLY A 17 -13.47 105.32 93.04
CA GLY A 17 -14.90 105.59 93.30
C GLY A 17 -15.40 107.00 92.95
N GLU A 18 -14.49 107.92 92.63
CA GLU A 18 -14.80 109.33 92.31
C GLU A 18 -14.53 109.67 90.84
N ARG A 19 -14.13 108.68 90.02
CA ARG A 19 -13.86 108.87 88.61
C ARG A 19 -15.16 108.93 87.82
N GLU A 20 -15.20 109.81 86.84
CA GLU A 20 -16.28 109.79 85.84
C GLU A 20 -16.07 108.63 84.87
N ASN A 21 -17.16 108.00 84.45
CA ASN A 21 -17.14 106.92 83.47
C ASN A 21 -17.09 107.49 82.05
N ASN A 22 -16.54 106.74 81.09
CA ASN A 22 -16.38 107.16 79.69
C ASN A 22 -15.59 108.45 79.49
N VAL A 23 -14.58 108.68 80.33
CA VAL A 23 -13.68 109.84 80.23
C VAL A 23 -12.23 109.42 80.05
N ILE A 24 -11.43 110.33 79.51
CA ILE A 24 -9.97 110.23 79.57
C ILE A 24 -9.49 111.24 80.61
N TYR A 25 -8.84 110.76 81.67
CA TYR A 25 -8.12 111.63 82.58
C TYR A 25 -6.75 111.94 82.03
N GLN A 26 -6.47 113.23 81.85
CA GLN A 26 -5.14 113.73 81.54
C GLN A 26 -4.53 114.25 82.83
N VAL A 27 -3.63 113.46 83.40
CA VAL A 27 -2.99 113.79 84.68
C VAL A 27 -1.66 114.46 84.41
N ALA A 28 -1.51 115.72 84.83
CA ALA A 28 -0.24 116.43 84.70
C ALA A 28 0.77 115.86 85.70
N ALA A 29 2.01 115.64 85.27
CA ALA A 29 3.08 115.39 86.23
C ALA A 29 3.39 116.69 87.00
N PRO A 30 3.62 116.66 88.33
CA PRO A 30 3.92 117.87 89.11
C PRO A 30 5.09 118.65 88.51
N GLY A 31 4.83 119.87 88.01
CA GLY A 31 5.85 120.76 87.41
C GLY A 31 6.14 120.57 85.91
N ALA A 32 5.42 119.70 85.19
CA ALA A 32 5.64 119.45 83.75
C ALA A 32 4.40 119.75 82.88
N ALA A 33 4.62 120.16 81.63
CA ALA A 33 3.56 120.46 80.64
C ALA A 33 3.01 119.21 79.91
N THR A 34 3.44 118.01 80.30
CA THR A 34 3.05 116.73 79.70
C THR A 34 2.01 115.99 80.55
N TYR A 35 1.05 115.34 79.89
CA TYR A 35 -0.03 114.57 80.52
C TYR A 35 0.10 113.08 80.21
N THR A 36 -0.24 112.22 81.18
CA THR A 36 -0.49 110.79 80.94
C THR A 36 -1.99 110.56 80.84
N ASP A 37 -2.41 109.87 79.78
CA ASP A 37 -3.81 109.57 79.51
C ASP A 37 -4.22 108.26 80.18
N TYR A 38 -5.28 108.31 80.98
CA TYR A 38 -5.93 107.13 81.56
C TYR A 38 -7.36 107.05 81.03
N ALA A 39 -7.63 106.04 80.21
CA ALA A 39 -8.97 105.76 79.70
C ALA A 39 -9.76 104.99 80.76
N ILE A 40 -10.89 105.58 81.18
CA ILE A 40 -11.87 104.97 82.07
C ILE A 40 -13.08 104.59 81.22
N ASP A 41 -13.43 103.30 81.21
CA ASP A 41 -14.56 102.81 80.42
C ASP A 41 -15.91 103.16 81.06
N GLU A 42 -16.99 102.70 80.44
CA GLU A 42 -18.37 102.96 80.88
C GLU A 42 -18.69 102.39 82.28
N ASN A 43 -17.87 101.46 82.76
CA ASN A 43 -18.02 100.80 84.05
C ASN A 43 -17.11 101.40 85.13
N GLY A 44 -16.28 102.40 84.79
CA GLY A 44 -15.36 103.04 85.73
C GLY A 44 -13.97 102.38 85.81
N ASP A 45 -13.69 101.40 84.94
CA ASP A 45 -12.44 100.63 84.97
C ASP A 45 -11.35 101.23 84.07
N MET A 46 -10.11 101.23 84.57
CA MET A 46 -8.94 101.68 83.83
C MET A 46 -8.39 100.54 82.96
N LYS A 47 -8.21 100.77 81.66
CA LYS A 47 -7.60 99.77 80.75
C LYS A 47 -6.09 99.97 80.62
N THR A 48 -5.32 98.86 80.73
CA THR A 48 -3.88 98.75 80.40
C THR A 48 -3.68 97.61 79.37
N HIS A 49 -2.57 97.57 78.60
CA HIS A 49 -2.45 96.79 77.34
C HIS A 49 -1.40 95.61 77.37
N ALA A 50 -1.71 94.46 76.69
CA ALA A 50 -0.86 93.36 76.08
C ALA A 50 -0.52 92.06 76.93
N THR A 51 -0.37 90.78 76.46
CA THR A 51 -0.17 90.03 75.15
C THR A 51 -0.30 88.45 75.25
N ASP A 52 -0.45 87.72 74.12
CA ASP A 52 -0.89 86.30 73.80
C ASP A 52 0.00 85.03 74.08
N SER A 53 -0.61 83.81 73.99
CA SER A 53 -0.04 82.46 74.23
C SER A 53 -0.39 81.36 73.19
N SER A 54 0.60 80.66 72.59
CA SER A 54 0.48 79.29 72.01
C SER A 54 1.82 78.67 71.55
N ALA A 55 2.24 77.54 72.16
CA ALA A 55 3.02 76.41 71.60
C ALA A 55 3.52 75.47 72.73
N GLN A 56 3.03 74.22 72.79
CA GLN A 56 3.70 73.09 73.45
C GLN A 56 3.86 71.92 72.45
N ASP A 57 4.96 71.20 72.61
CA ASP A 57 5.70 70.37 71.63
C ASP A 57 5.22 68.88 71.64
N LEU A 58 4.80 68.33 70.49
CA LEU A 58 4.33 66.93 70.32
C LEU A 58 5.49 65.98 69.98
N LYS A 59 5.97 65.17 70.93
CA LYS A 59 7.03 64.16 70.70
C LYS A 59 6.51 62.73 70.88
N ASP A 60 6.76 61.85 69.91
CA ASP A 60 6.28 60.46 69.84
C ASP A 60 6.56 59.60 71.08
N SER A 61 7.67 59.86 71.79
CA SER A 61 8.02 59.12 73.01
C SER A 61 7.09 59.40 74.19
N LEU A 62 6.27 60.46 74.12
CA LEU A 62 5.34 60.88 75.17
C LEU A 62 3.89 60.49 74.85
N VAL A 63 3.63 60.01 73.63
CA VAL A 63 2.31 59.54 73.18
C VAL A 63 2.16 58.06 73.53
N LYS A 64 1.30 57.76 74.51
CA LYS A 64 1.03 56.38 74.98
C LYS A 64 0.01 55.69 74.08
N ILE A 65 0.23 54.39 73.83
CA ILE A 65 -0.75 53.52 73.17
C ILE A 65 -1.53 52.79 74.26
N SER A 66 -2.86 52.83 74.18
CA SER A 66 -3.77 52.18 75.13
C SER A 66 -4.64 51.10 74.48
N ASP A 67 -4.44 50.85 73.18
CA ASP A 67 -5.12 49.76 72.48
C ASP A 67 -4.66 48.41 73.05
N PRO A 68 -5.56 47.56 73.58
CA PRO A 68 -5.19 46.31 74.23
C PRO A 68 -4.43 45.35 73.32
N ASP A 69 -4.76 45.31 72.03
CA ASP A 69 -4.15 44.39 71.07
C ASP A 69 -2.70 44.82 70.82
N LEU A 70 -2.46 46.11 70.58
CA LEU A 70 -1.11 46.66 70.39
C LEU A 70 -0.26 46.61 71.66
N VAL A 71 -0.85 46.76 72.84
CA VAL A 71 -0.14 46.60 74.11
C VAL A 71 0.24 45.13 74.34
N SER A 72 -0.62 44.18 73.94
CA SER A 72 -0.33 42.74 74.04
C SER A 72 0.81 42.30 73.11
N GLU A 73 0.97 42.98 71.98
CA GLU A 73 2.10 42.82 71.05
C GLU A 73 3.39 43.53 71.53
N GLY A 74 3.34 44.23 72.68
CA GLY A 74 4.50 44.84 73.34
C GLY A 74 4.71 46.33 73.06
N PHE A 75 3.75 47.02 72.42
CA PHE A 75 3.85 48.45 72.12
C PHE A 75 3.21 49.32 73.21
N SER A 76 4.05 50.01 73.99
CA SER A 76 3.59 50.90 75.08
C SER A 76 3.54 52.39 74.70
N ASN A 77 4.16 52.76 73.58
CA ASN A 77 4.20 54.13 73.06
C ASN A 77 4.35 54.16 71.54
N GLN A 78 4.05 55.32 70.93
CA GLN A 78 4.09 55.52 69.48
C GLN A 78 5.48 55.25 68.88
N ALA A 79 6.55 55.58 69.61
CA ALA A 79 7.93 55.36 69.12
C ALA A 79 8.25 53.87 68.94
N GLN A 80 7.78 52.99 69.84
CA GLN A 80 7.98 51.54 69.73
C GLN A 80 7.21 50.95 68.55
N PHE A 81 5.95 51.38 68.36
CA PHE A 81 5.13 50.94 67.23
C PHE A 81 5.74 51.37 65.88
N ASN A 82 6.15 52.64 65.77
CA ASN A 82 6.79 53.17 64.56
C ASN A 82 8.11 52.43 64.25
N LYS A 83 8.91 52.11 65.28
CA LYS A 83 10.15 51.36 65.10
C LYS A 83 9.89 49.95 64.56
N ASN A 84 8.93 49.22 65.12
CA ASN A 84 8.60 47.87 64.66
C ASN A 84 7.99 47.87 63.25
N MET A 85 7.12 48.84 62.94
CA MET A 85 6.61 49.00 61.58
C MET A 85 7.72 49.29 60.58
N ASN A 86 8.68 50.15 60.93
CA ASN A 86 9.83 50.43 60.07
C ASN A 86 10.74 49.20 59.89
N GLU A 87 11.01 48.44 60.95
CA GLU A 87 11.78 47.18 60.85
C GLU A 87 11.05 46.13 59.99
N ASN A 88 9.72 46.04 60.09
CA ASN A 88 8.90 45.18 59.23
C ASN A 88 8.81 45.68 57.78
N LEU A 89 8.86 46.99 57.56
CA LEU A 89 8.96 47.61 56.24
C LEU A 89 10.35 47.36 55.62
N ASP A 90 11.42 47.42 56.40
CA ASP A 90 12.80 47.12 55.95
C ASP A 90 12.99 45.65 55.56
N GLN A 91 12.19 44.73 56.12
CA GLN A 91 12.16 43.32 55.71
C GLN A 91 11.36 43.09 54.42
N LYS A 92 10.50 44.01 54.00
CA LYS A 92 9.76 43.92 52.75
C LYS A 92 10.61 44.45 51.61
N LEU A 93 10.79 43.65 50.57
CA LEU A 93 11.44 44.12 49.33
C LEU A 93 10.68 45.32 48.77
N ASN A 94 11.39 46.44 48.60
CA ASN A 94 10.85 47.60 47.90
C ASN A 94 10.36 47.19 46.51
N VAL A 95 9.20 47.74 46.10
CA VAL A 95 8.69 47.55 44.74
C VAL A 95 9.79 47.96 43.76
N PRO A 96 10.18 47.10 42.80
CA PRO A 96 11.21 47.45 41.83
C PRO A 96 10.82 48.72 41.08
N LEU A 97 11.66 49.74 41.16
CA LEU A 97 11.45 51.02 40.47
C LEU A 97 12.07 51.04 39.06
N ILE A 98 12.77 49.97 38.67
CA ILE A 98 13.48 49.84 37.41
C ILE A 98 13.33 48.43 36.85
N ASP A 99 13.23 48.33 35.53
CA ASP A 99 13.25 47.05 34.82
C ASP A 99 14.63 46.39 34.92
N GLY A 100 14.64 45.12 35.27
CA GLY A 100 15.88 44.33 35.40
C GLY A 100 16.52 44.02 34.05
N ASN A 101 17.83 43.77 34.05
CA ASN A 101 18.56 43.26 32.88
C ASN A 101 19.56 42.18 33.31
N THR A 102 20.02 41.39 32.34
CA THR A 102 20.88 40.23 32.55
C THR A 102 22.29 40.55 33.04
N GLN A 103 22.72 41.82 33.01
CA GLN A 103 24.04 42.25 33.52
C GLN A 103 23.98 42.77 34.96
N ASN A 104 22.93 43.49 35.33
CA ASN A 104 22.81 44.17 36.62
C ASN A 104 21.97 43.38 37.64
N PHE A 105 21.09 42.48 37.17
CA PHE A 105 20.19 41.67 38.00
C PHE A 105 20.32 40.18 37.65
N THR A 106 21.43 39.58 38.08
CA THR A 106 21.85 38.22 37.67
C THR A 106 21.18 37.08 38.44
N LYS A 107 20.31 37.38 39.42
CA LYS A 107 19.65 36.39 40.28
C LYS A 107 18.18 36.74 40.47
N VAL A 108 17.33 35.71 40.52
CA VAL A 108 15.91 35.85 40.87
C VAL A 108 15.76 35.62 42.36
N ILE A 109 14.92 36.42 43.02
CA ILE A 109 14.57 36.23 44.44
C ILE A 109 13.24 35.49 44.52
N GLY A 110 13.23 34.30 45.10
CA GLY A 110 12.00 33.58 45.43
C GLY A 110 11.51 33.99 46.82
N LEU A 111 10.20 34.17 46.97
CA LEU A 111 9.53 34.26 48.27
C LEU A 111 8.84 32.93 48.58
N ASP A 112 8.97 32.44 49.81
CA ASP A 112 8.11 31.36 50.31
C ASP A 112 6.76 31.88 50.79
N GLY A 113 5.84 30.97 51.11
CA GLY A 113 4.49 31.31 51.61
C GLY A 113 4.47 32.03 52.96
N ASN A 114 5.61 32.14 53.64
CA ASN A 114 5.80 32.84 54.91
C ASN A 114 6.55 34.18 54.74
N GLY A 115 6.90 34.57 53.51
CA GLY A 115 7.57 35.82 53.19
C GLY A 115 9.10 35.78 53.27
N ASN A 116 9.72 34.63 53.53
CA ASN A 116 11.17 34.52 53.52
C ASN A 116 11.72 34.54 52.10
N THR A 117 12.90 35.15 51.91
CA THR A 117 13.49 35.34 50.59
C THR A 117 14.72 34.47 50.36
N ALA A 118 14.83 33.88 49.17
CA ALA A 118 15.99 33.09 48.76
C ALA A 118 16.46 33.45 47.35
N LYS A 119 17.78 33.51 47.13
CA LYS A 119 18.37 33.66 45.78
C LYS A 119 18.27 32.33 45.04
N LEU A 120 17.43 32.27 44.02
CA LEU A 120 17.30 31.09 43.18
C LEU A 120 18.39 31.10 42.09
N PRO A 121 19.04 29.95 41.81
CA PRO A 121 19.96 29.85 40.69
C PRO A 121 19.17 30.05 39.39
N ALA A 122 19.46 31.15 38.68
CA ALA A 122 18.75 31.53 37.46
C ALA A 122 18.82 30.46 36.36
N GLY A 123 19.78 29.53 36.43
CA GLY A 123 19.97 28.46 35.44
C GLY A 123 18.86 27.41 35.38
N ASP A 124 18.03 27.28 36.42
CA ASP A 124 16.93 26.29 36.46
C ASP A 124 15.54 26.92 36.22
N LEU A 125 15.43 28.24 36.37
CA LEU A 125 14.21 29.01 36.16
C LEU A 125 14.05 29.31 34.66
N GLY A 126 13.57 28.33 33.89
CA GLY A 126 13.33 28.50 32.45
C GLY A 126 13.61 27.28 31.58
N LYS A 127 13.94 26.11 32.16
CA LYS A 127 14.17 24.84 31.42
C LYS A 127 12.88 24.19 30.88
N ASN A 128 11.89 24.99 30.46
CA ASN A 128 10.65 24.51 29.88
C ASN A 128 10.52 25.03 28.44
N VAL A 129 10.02 24.20 27.52
CA VAL A 129 9.72 24.65 26.13
C VAL A 129 8.61 25.71 26.13
N ALA A 130 7.69 25.65 27.09
CA ALA A 130 6.70 26.69 27.37
C ALA A 130 6.31 26.67 28.85
N ASN A 131 6.00 27.85 29.40
CA ASN A 131 5.61 28.02 30.80
C ASN A 131 4.08 28.00 31.02
N SER A 132 3.33 27.65 29.97
CA SER A 132 1.87 27.52 29.95
C SER A 132 1.47 26.32 29.06
N SER A 133 0.22 25.87 29.18
CA SER A 133 -0.35 24.87 28.27
C SER A 133 -0.38 25.44 26.84
N LEU A 134 0.54 24.99 25.99
CA LEU A 134 0.49 25.30 24.56
C LEU A 134 -0.80 24.73 23.98
N THR A 135 -1.60 25.58 23.34
CA THR A 135 -2.82 25.14 22.66
C THR A 135 -2.60 25.09 21.16
N THR A 136 -3.42 24.31 20.47
CA THR A 136 -3.47 24.27 19.00
C THR A 136 -4.40 25.32 18.41
N VAL A 137 -4.98 26.19 19.24
CA VAL A 137 -5.86 27.27 18.79
C VAL A 137 -5.02 28.32 18.07
N SER A 138 -5.49 28.75 16.90
CA SER A 138 -4.83 29.79 16.11
C SER A 138 -4.56 31.03 16.96
N GLY A 139 -3.30 31.43 17.06
CA GLY A 139 -2.86 32.61 17.83
C GLY A 139 -2.51 32.35 19.30
N ALA A 140 -2.76 31.15 19.83
CA ALA A 140 -2.49 30.78 21.23
C ALA A 140 -1.38 29.72 21.39
N GLY A 141 -0.52 29.59 20.38
CA GLY A 141 0.59 28.65 20.32
C GLY A 141 1.97 29.30 20.51
N LEU A 142 3.02 28.47 20.43
CA LEU A 142 4.41 28.92 20.48
C LEU A 142 4.80 29.64 19.17
N THR A 143 5.04 30.94 19.23
CA THR A 143 5.60 31.71 18.10
C THR A 143 7.10 31.88 18.29
N LEU A 144 7.88 31.43 17.31
CA LEU A 144 9.34 31.50 17.36
C LEU A 144 9.82 32.85 16.83
N GLY A 145 10.61 33.58 17.63
CA GLY A 145 11.26 34.83 17.19
C GLY A 145 12.55 34.63 16.38
N ALA A 146 13.11 33.41 16.40
CA ALA A 146 14.29 33.01 15.65
C ALA A 146 14.29 31.48 15.42
N ASN A 147 15.18 30.99 14.57
CA ASN A 147 15.42 29.55 14.44
C ASN A 147 15.89 28.99 15.79
N TRP A 148 15.30 27.87 16.20
CA TRP A 148 15.67 27.14 17.42
C TRP A 148 15.84 25.66 17.09
N THR A 149 16.42 24.90 18.00
CA THR A 149 16.65 23.46 17.82
C THR A 149 16.35 22.73 19.12
N LEU A 150 15.63 21.61 19.01
CA LEU A 150 15.48 20.64 20.09
C LEU A 150 16.53 19.55 19.90
N ASN A 151 17.49 19.45 20.80
CA ASN A 151 18.46 18.36 20.83
C ASN A 151 18.02 17.31 21.86
N THR A 152 17.64 16.12 21.39
CA THR A 152 17.19 15.05 22.29
C THR A 152 18.34 14.31 22.96
N SER A 153 19.59 14.55 22.57
CA SER A 153 20.77 13.82 23.06
C SER A 153 20.65 12.30 22.92
N GLY A 154 19.94 11.83 21.88
CA GLY A 154 19.67 10.41 21.65
C GLY A 154 18.53 9.83 22.51
N LEU A 155 17.89 10.64 23.36
CA LEU A 155 16.71 10.24 24.13
C LEU A 155 15.44 10.32 23.27
N TYR A 156 14.39 9.61 23.70
CA TYR A 156 13.10 9.63 23.04
C TYR A 156 12.38 10.97 23.22
N TYR A 157 11.75 11.44 22.15
CA TYR A 157 10.80 12.55 22.16
C TYR A 157 9.44 12.03 21.71
N SER A 158 8.43 12.13 22.57
CA SER A 158 7.08 11.61 22.31
C SER A 158 6.05 12.73 22.34
N ILE A 159 5.19 12.78 21.32
CA ILE A 159 3.94 13.54 21.32
C ILE A 159 2.81 12.51 21.49
N SER A 160 2.05 12.59 22.59
CA SER A 160 1.01 11.63 22.95
C SER A 160 -0.36 12.30 23.07
N GLY A 161 -1.42 11.48 23.14
CA GLY A 161 -2.81 11.99 23.24
C GLY A 161 -3.36 12.62 21.96
N LEU A 162 -2.79 12.29 20.80
CA LEU A 162 -3.27 12.75 19.51
C LEU A 162 -4.62 12.08 19.17
N GLY A 163 -5.56 12.87 18.64
CA GLY A 163 -6.82 12.35 18.09
C GLY A 163 -6.60 11.61 16.77
N ASP A 164 -7.40 10.59 16.50
CA ASP A 164 -7.43 9.92 15.20
C ASP A 164 -8.11 10.82 14.15
N VAL A 165 -7.35 11.20 13.13
CA VAL A 165 -7.79 12.07 12.03
C VAL A 165 -7.74 11.36 10.68
N SER A 166 -7.65 10.02 10.68
CA SER A 166 -7.48 9.22 9.46
C SER A 166 -8.59 9.40 8.43
N SER A 167 -9.78 9.84 8.86
CA SER A 167 -10.94 10.12 8.00
C SER A 167 -11.16 11.61 7.69
N ASP A 168 -10.33 12.51 8.22
CA ASP A 168 -10.46 13.96 8.00
C ASP A 168 -9.62 14.40 6.79
N ALA A 169 -10.29 14.71 5.67
CA ALA A 169 -9.64 15.13 4.43
C ALA A 169 -8.87 16.46 4.53
N THR A 170 -9.08 17.25 5.58
CA THR A 170 -8.33 18.49 5.82
C THR A 170 -6.90 18.21 6.32
N PHE A 171 -6.64 17.02 6.86
CA PHE A 171 -5.31 16.56 7.28
C PHE A 171 -4.53 15.95 6.11
N ASN A 172 -4.21 16.77 5.10
CA ASN A 172 -3.55 16.34 3.85
C ASN A 172 -2.07 16.72 3.72
N MET A 173 -1.47 17.23 4.80
CA MET A 173 -0.05 17.60 4.86
C MET A 173 0.70 16.73 5.87
N LEU A 174 1.94 16.36 5.53
CA LEU A 174 2.85 15.61 6.39
C LEU A 174 3.93 16.53 6.96
N LEU A 175 4.31 16.27 8.21
CA LEU A 175 5.52 16.85 8.77
C LEU A 175 6.74 16.17 8.13
N SER A 176 7.70 16.95 7.65
CA SER A 176 8.91 16.46 6.99
C SER A 176 10.14 17.17 7.52
N GLN A 177 11.29 16.51 7.43
CA GLN A 177 12.57 17.05 7.88
C GLN A 177 13.57 17.07 6.71
N ASN A 178 14.38 18.12 6.62
CA ASN A 178 15.51 18.16 5.69
C ASN A 178 16.80 17.62 6.34
N ALA A 179 17.89 17.48 5.57
CA ALA A 179 19.17 16.97 6.06
C ALA A 179 19.81 17.81 7.19
N SER A 180 19.40 19.08 7.35
CA SER A 180 19.86 19.96 8.42
C SER A 180 18.99 19.92 9.68
N GLY A 181 18.04 18.97 9.76
CA GLY A 181 17.14 18.83 10.90
C GLY A 181 15.96 19.81 10.92
N ARG A 182 15.78 20.65 9.87
CA ARG A 182 14.69 21.63 9.83
C ARG A 182 13.37 20.93 9.53
N MET A 183 12.38 21.19 10.37
CA MET A 183 11.02 20.68 10.20
C MET A 183 10.20 21.61 9.30
N GLY A 184 9.37 21.05 8.42
CA GLY A 184 8.46 21.79 7.56
C GLY A 184 7.24 20.95 7.16
N LYS A 185 6.21 21.61 6.62
CA LYS A 185 5.06 20.92 6.04
C LYS A 185 5.36 20.50 4.61
N SER A 186 4.94 19.30 4.23
CA SER A 186 5.06 18.73 2.88
C SER A 186 3.73 18.10 2.48
N ASN A 187 3.46 18.06 1.17
CA ASN A 187 2.31 17.31 0.64
C ASN A 187 2.61 15.81 0.44
N GLY A 188 3.76 15.32 0.94
CA GLY A 188 4.17 13.92 0.86
C GLY A 188 4.69 13.46 -0.51
N LYS A 189 4.45 14.21 -1.59
CA LYS A 189 4.84 13.83 -2.97
C LYS A 189 6.34 13.53 -3.10
N GLY A 190 7.19 14.37 -2.50
CA GLY A 190 8.64 14.20 -2.56
C GLY A 190 9.12 12.90 -1.91
N ALA A 191 8.52 12.50 -0.79
CA ALA A 191 8.84 11.23 -0.12
C ALA A 191 8.35 10.04 -0.94
N PHE A 192 7.10 10.11 -1.43
CA PHE A 192 6.50 9.05 -2.23
C PHE A 192 7.25 8.79 -3.55
N MET A 193 7.72 9.85 -4.23
CA MET A 193 8.50 9.73 -5.46
C MET A 193 9.91 9.15 -5.24
N ASN A 194 10.48 9.30 -4.04
CA ASN A 194 11.81 8.78 -3.70
C ASN A 194 11.77 7.39 -3.07
N LEU A 195 10.61 6.97 -2.54
CA LEU A 195 10.40 5.63 -2.00
C LEU A 195 10.91 4.51 -2.91
N PRO A 196 10.65 4.50 -4.24
CA PRO A 196 11.09 3.41 -5.11
C PRO A 196 12.61 3.23 -5.13
N ASN A 197 13.37 4.32 -4.94
CA ASN A 197 14.83 4.28 -4.91
C ASN A 197 15.39 3.68 -3.61
N GLN A 198 14.57 3.55 -2.57
CA GLN A 198 14.94 2.95 -1.29
C GLN A 198 14.53 1.48 -1.18
N LEU A 199 13.72 0.98 -2.12
CA LEU A 199 13.24 -0.41 -2.13
C LEU A 199 14.24 -1.36 -2.81
N THR A 200 14.27 -2.60 -2.34
CA THR A 200 14.91 -3.73 -3.04
C THR A 200 14.15 -4.09 -4.33
N GLU A 201 14.77 -4.84 -5.24
CA GLU A 201 14.11 -5.29 -6.49
C GLU A 201 12.87 -6.16 -6.23
N THR A 202 12.88 -6.98 -5.18
CA THR A 202 11.73 -7.78 -4.75
C THR A 202 10.58 -6.88 -4.30
N GLU A 203 10.87 -5.88 -3.45
CA GLU A 203 9.86 -4.93 -2.98
C GLU A 203 9.33 -4.04 -4.10
N LYS A 204 10.18 -3.59 -5.03
CA LYS A 204 9.75 -2.87 -6.25
C LYS A 204 8.79 -3.71 -7.09
N THR A 205 9.04 -5.01 -7.19
CA THR A 205 8.18 -5.91 -7.98
C THR A 205 6.83 -6.10 -7.29
N SER A 206 6.81 -6.39 -5.99
CA SER A 206 5.57 -6.47 -5.22
C SER A 206 4.76 -5.17 -5.29
N TRP A 207 5.43 -4.03 -5.14
CA TRP A 207 4.79 -2.72 -5.18
C TRP A 207 4.21 -2.40 -6.56
N ARG A 208 4.94 -2.68 -7.66
CA ARG A 208 4.41 -2.56 -9.03
C ARG A 208 3.19 -3.45 -9.28
N THR A 209 3.24 -4.70 -8.81
CA THR A 209 2.12 -5.64 -8.97
C THR A 209 0.88 -5.17 -8.21
N LEU A 210 1.03 -4.70 -6.97
CA LEU A 210 -0.09 -4.16 -6.18
C LEU A 210 -0.68 -2.89 -6.79
N MET A 211 0.17 -1.97 -7.25
CA MET A 211 -0.26 -0.73 -7.91
C MET A 211 -0.94 -0.98 -9.26
N ASN A 212 -0.63 -2.11 -9.91
CA ASN A 212 -1.31 -2.56 -11.13
C ASN A 212 -2.44 -3.57 -10.83
N GLY A 213 -3.04 -3.57 -9.63
CA GLY A 213 -4.21 -4.40 -9.31
C GLY A 213 -3.99 -5.91 -9.39
N GLY A 214 -2.74 -6.39 -9.30
CA GLY A 214 -2.38 -7.81 -9.40
C GLY A 214 -2.13 -8.33 -10.82
N TRP A 215 -2.19 -7.47 -11.84
CA TRP A 215 -1.98 -7.86 -13.25
C TRP A 215 -0.50 -7.84 -13.65
N THR A 216 -0.11 -8.73 -14.56
CA THR A 216 1.29 -8.87 -14.97
C THR A 216 1.81 -7.66 -15.76
N THR A 217 3.01 -7.19 -15.40
CA THR A 217 3.78 -6.17 -16.14
C THR A 217 4.98 -6.77 -16.89
N VAL A 218 5.11 -8.10 -16.84
CA VAL A 218 6.23 -8.85 -17.43
C VAL A 218 5.97 -9.09 -18.91
N THR A 219 7.02 -9.43 -19.66
CA THR A 219 6.91 -9.78 -21.09
C THR A 219 5.93 -10.95 -21.28
N MET A 220 4.94 -10.73 -22.14
CA MET A 220 4.00 -11.77 -22.58
C MET A 220 4.76 -12.84 -23.36
N SER A 221 4.33 -14.10 -23.22
CA SER A 221 4.80 -15.17 -24.11
C SER A 221 3.62 -16.02 -24.54
N VAL A 222 3.65 -16.44 -25.80
CA VAL A 222 2.66 -17.36 -26.38
C VAL A 222 3.45 -18.44 -27.07
N ALA A 223 3.27 -19.67 -26.58
CA ALA A 223 3.85 -20.85 -27.16
C ALA A 223 2.93 -21.45 -28.23
N ILE A 224 1.60 -21.31 -28.09
CA ILE A 224 0.62 -22.00 -28.95
C ILE A 224 -0.55 -21.08 -29.30
N ILE A 225 -1.04 -21.23 -30.53
CA ILE A 225 -2.34 -20.72 -31.01
C ILE A 225 -3.18 -21.93 -31.41
N ASN A 226 -4.42 -22.01 -30.95
CA ASN A 226 -5.34 -23.09 -31.28
C ASN A 226 -6.73 -22.53 -31.68
N PRO A 227 -7.34 -22.94 -32.80
CA PRO A 227 -6.79 -23.84 -33.80
C PRO A 227 -5.71 -23.16 -34.63
N VAL A 228 -4.75 -23.95 -35.11
CA VAL A 228 -3.71 -23.44 -36.01
C VAL A 228 -4.24 -23.26 -37.44
N ILE A 229 -5.29 -23.97 -37.85
CA ILE A 229 -5.96 -23.79 -39.15
C ILE A 229 -7.41 -23.42 -38.91
N ILE A 230 -7.86 -22.42 -39.66
CA ILE A 230 -9.25 -21.99 -39.63
C ILE A 230 -9.77 -22.03 -41.06
N LYS A 231 -10.88 -22.74 -41.27
CA LYS A 231 -11.58 -22.68 -42.55
C LYS A 231 -12.27 -21.32 -42.65
N LYS A 232 -12.03 -20.61 -43.75
CA LYS A 232 -12.73 -19.37 -44.05
C LYS A 232 -14.22 -19.64 -44.23
N LYS A 233 -15.02 -19.19 -43.27
CA LYS A 233 -16.49 -19.23 -43.28
C LYS A 233 -17.01 -17.95 -42.65
N ASN A 234 -18.22 -17.55 -43.04
CA ASN A 234 -18.89 -16.41 -42.45
C ASN A 234 -19.53 -16.79 -41.10
N ASN A 235 -18.69 -17.10 -40.11
CA ASN A 235 -19.10 -17.45 -38.75
C ASN A 235 -18.03 -17.02 -37.74
N ILE A 236 -18.37 -17.08 -36.45
CA ILE A 236 -17.42 -16.80 -35.37
C ILE A 236 -16.46 -17.98 -35.24
N SER A 237 -15.16 -17.68 -35.19
CA SER A 237 -14.09 -18.62 -34.86
C SER A 237 -13.53 -18.30 -33.48
N TYR A 238 -13.38 -19.31 -32.64
CA TYR A 238 -12.73 -19.20 -31.33
C TYR A 238 -11.25 -19.54 -31.46
N ILE A 239 -10.39 -18.70 -30.90
CA ILE A 239 -8.94 -18.84 -30.92
C ILE A 239 -8.41 -18.76 -29.48
N SER A 240 -7.67 -19.77 -29.06
CA SER A 240 -7.00 -19.87 -27.77
C SER A 240 -5.51 -19.68 -27.93
N LEU A 241 -4.92 -18.87 -27.05
CA LEU A 241 -3.50 -18.69 -26.87
C LEU A 241 -3.09 -19.38 -25.58
N LYS A 242 -2.00 -20.17 -25.65
CA LYS A 242 -1.36 -20.74 -24.46
C LYS A 242 0.07 -20.24 -24.32
N GLY A 243 0.46 -19.85 -23.11
CA GLY A 243 1.78 -19.32 -22.82
C GLY A 243 1.92 -18.86 -21.38
N ALA A 244 2.55 -17.71 -21.15
CA ALA A 244 2.74 -17.14 -19.82
C ALA A 244 2.52 -15.63 -19.84
N ASN A 245 2.15 -15.08 -18.68
CA ASN A 245 1.81 -13.66 -18.50
C ASN A 245 0.64 -13.20 -19.39
N LEU A 246 -0.35 -14.07 -19.60
CA LEU A 246 -1.54 -13.78 -20.42
C LEU A 246 -2.73 -13.24 -19.61
N ASN A 247 -2.58 -13.08 -18.28
CA ASN A 247 -3.57 -12.44 -17.44
C ASN A 247 -3.39 -10.91 -17.51
N LEU A 248 -3.92 -10.30 -18.56
CA LEU A 248 -3.71 -8.89 -18.88
C LEU A 248 -4.65 -7.99 -18.09
N ASN A 249 -4.29 -6.72 -17.89
CA ASN A 249 -5.17 -5.76 -17.24
C ASN A 249 -6.38 -5.46 -18.16
N PRO A 250 -7.64 -5.72 -17.73
CA PRO A 250 -8.82 -5.61 -18.58
C PRO A 250 -9.10 -4.19 -19.09
N THR A 251 -8.54 -3.16 -18.46
CA THR A 251 -8.81 -1.75 -18.80
C THR A 251 -7.99 -1.24 -19.99
N ASN A 252 -6.84 -1.85 -20.29
CA ASN A 252 -5.89 -1.30 -21.27
C ASN A 252 -5.20 -2.33 -22.17
N PHE A 253 -5.65 -3.59 -22.14
CA PHE A 253 -5.11 -4.60 -23.04
C PHE A 253 -5.67 -4.46 -24.47
N GLN A 254 -4.91 -4.98 -25.44
CA GLN A 254 -5.34 -5.08 -26.83
C GLN A 254 -4.93 -6.43 -27.40
N VAL A 255 -5.82 -7.03 -28.19
CA VAL A 255 -5.56 -8.22 -29.00
C VAL A 255 -5.81 -7.85 -30.45
N ASP A 256 -4.79 -8.01 -31.29
CA ASP A 256 -4.85 -7.76 -32.73
C ASP A 256 -4.45 -9.02 -33.49
N ILE A 257 -5.11 -9.32 -34.60
CA ILE A 257 -4.60 -10.24 -35.62
C ILE A 257 -3.75 -9.42 -36.57
N VAL A 258 -2.54 -9.91 -36.84
CA VAL A 258 -1.57 -9.28 -37.74
C VAL A 258 -1.18 -10.22 -38.87
N ASP A 259 -0.83 -9.65 -40.02
CA ASP A 259 -0.17 -10.41 -41.11
C ASP A 259 1.25 -10.85 -40.71
N LEU A 260 1.94 -11.59 -41.59
CA LEU A 260 3.32 -12.04 -41.33
C LEU A 260 4.33 -10.89 -41.20
N ASN A 261 4.03 -9.72 -41.75
CA ASN A 261 4.85 -8.51 -41.66
C ASN A 261 4.59 -7.71 -40.37
N GLY A 262 3.57 -8.10 -39.59
CA GLY A 262 3.18 -7.46 -38.34
C GLY A 262 2.16 -6.34 -38.48
N ASN A 263 1.57 -6.14 -39.66
CA ASN A 263 0.51 -5.16 -39.88
C ASN A 263 -0.81 -5.67 -39.28
N VAL A 264 -1.52 -4.81 -38.54
CA VAL A 264 -2.83 -5.16 -37.98
C VAL A 264 -3.85 -5.30 -39.11
N VAL A 265 -4.45 -6.48 -39.21
CA VAL A 265 -5.50 -6.81 -40.18
C VAL A 265 -6.87 -6.92 -39.54
N LEU A 266 -6.94 -7.18 -38.23
CA LEU A 266 -8.18 -7.17 -37.45
C LEU A 266 -7.88 -6.83 -35.99
N ASN A 267 -8.56 -5.81 -35.47
CA ASN A 267 -8.60 -5.55 -34.03
C ASN A 267 -9.70 -6.39 -33.38
N ILE A 268 -9.38 -7.05 -32.27
CA ILE A 268 -10.35 -7.82 -31.49
C ILE A 268 -10.87 -6.95 -30.35
N PRO A 269 -12.19 -6.64 -30.32
CA PRO A 269 -12.80 -5.92 -29.21
C PRO A 269 -12.54 -6.62 -27.87
N SER A 270 -12.33 -5.85 -26.80
CA SER A 270 -12.09 -6.41 -25.45
C SER A 270 -13.26 -7.26 -24.95
N SER A 271 -14.49 -6.99 -25.40
CA SER A 271 -15.68 -7.81 -25.13
C SER A 271 -15.65 -9.19 -25.79
N GLN A 272 -14.71 -9.42 -26.71
CA GLN A 272 -14.50 -10.69 -27.41
C GLN A 272 -13.25 -11.43 -26.92
N VAL A 273 -12.75 -11.07 -25.73
CA VAL A 273 -11.57 -11.69 -25.13
C VAL A 273 -11.89 -12.15 -23.71
N GLN A 274 -11.55 -13.39 -23.42
CA GLN A 274 -11.59 -14.01 -22.11
C GLN A 274 -10.16 -14.18 -21.59
N LEU A 275 -9.89 -13.53 -20.46
CA LEU A 275 -8.63 -13.66 -19.71
C LEU A 275 -8.81 -14.67 -18.58
N TYR A 276 -7.75 -15.39 -18.23
CA TYR A 276 -7.74 -16.37 -17.15
C TYR A 276 -6.73 -15.98 -16.09
N THR A 277 -7.15 -16.07 -14.81
CA THR A 277 -6.32 -15.70 -13.65
C THR A 277 -5.03 -16.50 -13.53
N SER A 278 -4.97 -17.70 -14.12
CA SER A 278 -3.74 -18.50 -14.22
C SER A 278 -2.62 -17.78 -14.99
N GLY A 279 -2.97 -16.87 -15.89
CA GLY A 279 -2.04 -16.23 -16.81
C GLY A 279 -1.39 -17.16 -17.83
N LEU A 280 -1.91 -18.39 -17.95
CA LEU A 280 -1.42 -19.40 -18.88
C LEU A 280 -2.23 -19.47 -20.18
N ASP A 281 -3.47 -18.99 -20.15
CA ASP A 281 -4.41 -19.05 -21.26
C ASP A 281 -5.06 -17.68 -21.52
N LEU A 282 -5.35 -17.40 -22.79
CA LEU A 282 -6.21 -16.30 -23.25
C LEU A 282 -7.05 -16.84 -24.40
N VAL A 283 -8.37 -16.62 -24.39
CA VAL A 283 -9.25 -17.01 -25.50
C VAL A 283 -9.89 -15.77 -26.09
N PHE A 284 -9.96 -15.68 -27.41
CA PHE A 284 -10.72 -14.65 -28.09
C PHE A 284 -11.54 -15.24 -29.24
N TRP A 285 -12.53 -14.49 -29.72
CA TRP A 285 -13.35 -14.94 -30.83
C TRP A 285 -13.66 -13.83 -31.81
N ALA A 286 -13.65 -14.14 -33.10
CA ALA A 286 -13.96 -13.18 -34.15
C ALA A 286 -14.46 -13.86 -35.42
N ASN A 287 -15.18 -13.11 -36.25
CA ASN A 287 -15.48 -13.52 -37.61
C ASN A 287 -14.32 -13.13 -38.53
N LEU A 288 -13.66 -14.13 -39.12
CA LEU A 288 -12.47 -13.95 -39.95
C LEU A 288 -12.78 -13.84 -41.44
N PHE A 289 -14.06 -13.78 -41.83
CA PHE A 289 -14.48 -13.83 -43.23
C PHE A 289 -13.98 -12.66 -44.08
N SER A 290 -13.72 -11.50 -43.46
CA SER A 290 -13.15 -10.32 -44.13
C SER A 290 -11.65 -10.45 -44.44
N LEU A 291 -10.93 -11.36 -43.76
CA LEU A 291 -9.50 -11.57 -43.97
C LEU A 291 -9.25 -12.34 -45.28
N SER A 292 -8.16 -12.02 -45.98
CA SER A 292 -7.70 -12.82 -47.12
C SER A 292 -7.26 -14.22 -46.65
N LEU A 293 -7.14 -15.17 -47.58
CA LEU A 293 -6.49 -16.44 -47.26
C LEU A 293 -5.01 -16.15 -46.98
N GLY A 294 -4.44 -16.82 -45.99
CA GLY A 294 -3.05 -16.56 -45.60
C GLY A 294 -2.71 -16.98 -44.19
N THR A 295 -1.47 -16.71 -43.81
CA THR A 295 -0.93 -16.99 -42.48
C THR A 295 -0.91 -15.71 -41.65
N TYR A 296 -1.35 -15.82 -40.40
CA TYR A 296 -1.54 -14.72 -39.48
C TYR A 296 -0.91 -15.00 -38.12
N LYS A 297 -0.49 -13.94 -37.45
CA LYS A 297 -0.02 -13.95 -36.06
C LYS A 297 -0.99 -13.18 -35.20
N VAL A 298 -0.87 -13.35 -33.89
CA VAL A 298 -1.55 -12.50 -32.91
C VAL A 298 -0.55 -11.52 -32.31
N LYS A 299 -0.97 -10.28 -32.10
CA LYS A 299 -0.23 -9.24 -31.38
C LYS A 299 -1.01 -8.87 -30.12
N LEU A 300 -0.31 -8.88 -28.99
CA LEU A 300 -0.84 -8.59 -27.67
C LEU A 300 -0.22 -7.29 -27.14
N ARG A 301 -1.01 -6.49 -26.43
CA ARG A 301 -0.55 -5.32 -25.68
C ARG A 301 -1.13 -5.34 -24.28
N ASN A 302 -0.33 -5.03 -23.27
CA ASN A 302 -0.77 -4.96 -21.87
C ASN A 302 -0.76 -3.52 -21.31
N GLY A 303 -0.83 -2.52 -22.21
CA GLY A 303 -0.73 -1.10 -21.88
C GLY A 303 0.69 -0.57 -21.67
N VAL A 304 1.70 -1.45 -21.52
CA VAL A 304 3.12 -1.06 -21.33
C VAL A 304 4.02 -1.65 -22.41
N ALA A 305 3.81 -2.92 -22.76
CA ALA A 305 4.60 -3.66 -23.72
C ALA A 305 3.73 -4.23 -24.84
N GLU A 306 4.33 -4.41 -26.01
CA GLU A 306 3.75 -5.10 -27.15
C GLU A 306 4.48 -6.41 -27.41
N TYR A 307 3.75 -7.45 -27.81
CA TYR A 307 4.30 -8.76 -28.13
C TYR A 307 3.59 -9.34 -29.35
N THR A 308 4.34 -9.64 -30.41
CA THR A 308 3.83 -10.39 -31.56
C THR A 308 4.24 -11.84 -31.43
N THR A 309 3.27 -12.74 -31.51
CA THR A 309 3.47 -14.19 -31.40
C THR A 309 4.50 -14.71 -32.43
N PRO A 310 5.42 -15.61 -32.04
CA PRO A 310 6.34 -16.27 -32.96
C PRO A 310 5.63 -17.39 -33.75
N VAL A 311 4.60 -17.99 -33.14
CA VAL A 311 3.70 -18.97 -33.77
C VAL A 311 2.59 -18.28 -34.57
N ASN A 312 1.96 -19.03 -35.47
CA ASN A 312 0.97 -18.50 -36.41
C ASN A 312 -0.18 -19.48 -36.66
N PHE A 313 -1.32 -18.94 -37.08
CA PHE A 313 -2.45 -19.70 -37.61
C PHE A 313 -2.70 -19.35 -39.07
N GLN A 314 -3.41 -20.19 -39.81
CA GLN A 314 -3.67 -19.99 -41.24
C GLN A 314 -5.18 -20.02 -41.51
N LEU A 315 -5.62 -19.10 -42.36
CA LEU A 315 -6.96 -19.06 -42.91
C LEU A 315 -6.95 -19.71 -44.31
N VAL A 316 -7.69 -20.80 -44.47
CA VAL A 316 -7.74 -21.61 -45.70
C VAL A 316 -9.14 -21.66 -46.29
N ASP A 317 -9.25 -21.83 -47.60
CA ASP A 317 -10.54 -21.86 -48.31
C ASP A 317 -11.22 -23.23 -48.17
N THR A 318 -10.42 -24.27 -48.41
CA THR A 318 -10.86 -25.66 -48.40
C THR A 318 -10.22 -26.39 -47.23
N VAL A 319 -11.04 -27.19 -46.56
CA VAL A 319 -10.62 -28.21 -45.62
C VAL A 319 -11.31 -29.47 -46.08
N THR A 320 -10.52 -30.49 -46.43
CA THR A 320 -11.04 -31.78 -46.86
C THR A 320 -11.11 -32.68 -45.64
N THR A 321 -12.30 -32.75 -45.05
CA THR A 321 -12.58 -33.62 -43.91
C THR A 321 -12.64 -35.08 -44.38
N ILE A 322 -11.98 -35.96 -43.63
CA ILE A 322 -12.04 -37.40 -43.84
C ILE A 322 -12.89 -37.99 -42.73
N ASP A 323 -13.97 -38.70 -43.08
CA ASP A 323 -14.83 -39.37 -42.11
C ASP A 323 -14.10 -40.57 -41.47
N PRO A 324 -13.74 -40.52 -40.18
CA PRO A 324 -12.96 -41.58 -39.55
C PRO A 324 -13.69 -42.93 -39.51
N SER A 325 -15.03 -42.95 -39.60
CA SER A 325 -15.81 -44.19 -39.58
C SER A 325 -15.58 -45.06 -40.83
N THR A 326 -15.10 -44.45 -41.92
CA THR A 326 -14.85 -45.10 -43.21
C THR A 326 -13.47 -45.75 -43.33
N LEU A 327 -12.60 -45.56 -42.33
CA LEU A 327 -11.23 -46.08 -42.38
C LEU A 327 -11.20 -47.61 -42.38
N THR A 328 -10.43 -48.16 -43.31
CA THR A 328 -10.13 -49.60 -43.37
C THR A 328 -8.71 -49.88 -42.88
N TRP A 329 -8.52 -51.04 -42.24
CA TRP A 329 -7.29 -51.38 -41.55
C TRP A 329 -6.72 -52.72 -42.02
N ASN A 330 -5.40 -52.78 -42.07
CA ASN A 330 -4.62 -54.01 -42.04
C ASN A 330 -4.12 -54.22 -40.62
N THR A 331 -4.13 -55.47 -40.16
CA THR A 331 -3.65 -55.81 -38.81
C THR A 331 -2.70 -57.00 -38.86
N LYS A 332 -1.73 -57.00 -37.94
CA LYS A 332 -0.84 -58.12 -37.68
C LYS A 332 -0.88 -58.44 -36.20
N VAL A 333 -1.14 -59.70 -35.88
CA VAL A 333 -1.07 -60.26 -34.53
C VAL A 333 0.15 -61.17 -34.44
N TYR A 334 0.79 -61.23 -33.28
CA TYR A 334 1.90 -62.13 -33.00
C TYR A 334 1.55 -63.57 -33.36
N ASN A 335 2.44 -64.22 -34.12
CA ASN A 335 2.27 -65.57 -34.67
C ASN A 335 0.95 -65.80 -35.43
N ASP A 336 0.32 -64.74 -35.94
CA ASP A 336 -0.96 -64.81 -36.68
C ASP A 336 -2.08 -65.49 -35.87
N VAL A 337 -1.99 -65.40 -34.54
CA VAL A 337 -3.00 -65.97 -33.64
C VAL A 337 -4.31 -65.20 -33.79
N VAL A 338 -5.42 -65.93 -33.96
CA VAL A 338 -6.76 -65.34 -34.03
C VAL A 338 -7.20 -64.92 -32.63
N THR A 339 -7.56 -63.65 -32.47
CA THR A 339 -8.08 -63.10 -31.21
C THR A 339 -9.16 -62.06 -31.47
N SER A 340 -10.13 -61.95 -30.55
CA SER A 340 -11.13 -60.86 -30.54
C SER A 340 -10.70 -59.66 -29.68
N LYS A 341 -9.56 -59.76 -28.99
CA LYS A 341 -9.07 -58.72 -28.08
C LYS A 341 -8.12 -57.73 -28.76
N MET A 342 -7.76 -57.94 -30.02
CA MET A 342 -6.89 -57.07 -30.79
C MET A 342 -7.49 -56.86 -32.17
N TYR A 343 -7.97 -55.65 -32.47
CA TYR A 343 -8.63 -55.35 -33.73
C TYR A 343 -8.59 -53.87 -34.08
N ALA A 344 -8.85 -53.54 -35.34
CA ALA A 344 -9.02 -52.17 -35.81
C ALA A 344 -10.18 -52.10 -36.80
N THR A 345 -11.09 -51.15 -36.59
CA THR A 345 -12.31 -50.99 -37.40
C THR A 345 -12.80 -49.55 -37.35
N GLY A 346 -13.08 -48.96 -38.52
CA GLY A 346 -13.50 -47.57 -38.64
C GLY A 346 -12.57 -46.64 -37.87
N ASN A 347 -13.12 -45.86 -36.96
CA ASN A 347 -12.37 -44.88 -36.18
C ASN A 347 -11.67 -45.47 -34.95
N THR A 348 -11.71 -46.78 -34.72
CA THR A 348 -11.23 -47.40 -33.48
C THR A 348 -10.12 -48.41 -33.75
N VAL A 349 -9.02 -48.27 -32.99
CA VAL A 349 -8.04 -49.35 -32.79
C VAL A 349 -8.14 -49.81 -31.34
N TYR A 350 -8.28 -51.11 -31.13
CA TYR A 350 -8.45 -51.71 -29.82
C TYR A 350 -7.37 -52.76 -29.57
N TYR A 351 -6.74 -52.68 -28.41
CA TYR A 351 -5.73 -53.63 -27.96
C TYR A 351 -6.01 -54.04 -26.52
N GLY A 352 -6.24 -55.33 -26.30
CA GLY A 352 -6.33 -55.96 -24.98
C GLY A 352 -5.42 -57.17 -24.92
N LEU A 353 -4.87 -57.44 -23.74
CA LEU A 353 -3.98 -58.58 -23.51
C LEU A 353 -4.72 -59.91 -23.71
N ASP A 354 -4.06 -60.83 -24.41
CA ASP A 354 -4.56 -62.18 -24.66
C ASP A 354 -3.46 -63.22 -24.43
N ALA A 355 -3.62 -64.01 -23.36
CA ALA A 355 -2.68 -65.08 -23.01
C ALA A 355 -2.57 -66.16 -24.10
N ASN A 356 -3.56 -66.26 -25.01
CA ASN A 356 -3.51 -67.17 -26.16
C ASN A 356 -2.59 -66.64 -27.28
N VAL A 357 -2.43 -65.32 -27.40
CA VAL A 357 -1.52 -64.69 -28.37
C VAL A 357 -0.08 -64.82 -27.86
N LYS A 358 0.14 -64.39 -26.61
CA LYS A 358 1.42 -64.59 -25.91
C LYS A 358 1.17 -64.46 -24.41
N SER A 359 1.91 -65.22 -23.60
CA SER A 359 1.88 -65.07 -22.15
C SER A 359 2.26 -63.64 -21.75
N ASN A 360 1.51 -63.07 -20.81
CA ASN A 360 1.75 -61.72 -20.30
C ASN A 360 3.15 -61.64 -19.67
N ALA A 361 4.01 -60.80 -20.25
CA ALA A 361 5.39 -60.60 -19.80
C ALA A 361 5.81 -59.15 -20.06
N ASP A 362 6.64 -58.58 -19.18
CA ASP A 362 7.24 -57.27 -19.41
C ASP A 362 8.43 -57.45 -20.36
N GLU A 363 8.18 -57.21 -21.64
CA GLU A 363 9.15 -57.42 -22.71
C GLU A 363 8.93 -56.42 -23.84
N SER A 364 10.00 -56.07 -24.56
CA SER A 364 9.95 -55.18 -25.71
C SER A 364 9.40 -55.84 -26.99
N SER A 365 8.62 -56.92 -26.85
CA SER A 365 8.00 -57.64 -27.96
C SER A 365 6.67 -56.99 -28.34
N TYR A 366 6.52 -56.58 -29.61
CA TYR A 366 5.25 -56.10 -30.13
C TYR A 366 4.29 -57.28 -30.40
N LEU A 367 3.03 -57.14 -30.01
CA LEU A 367 1.99 -58.17 -30.19
C LEU A 367 0.96 -57.84 -31.26
N PHE A 368 0.70 -56.55 -31.46
CA PHE A 368 -0.34 -56.09 -32.36
C PHE A 368 0.11 -54.83 -33.10
N LYS A 369 -0.08 -54.83 -34.41
CA LYS A 369 0.09 -53.66 -35.28
C LYS A 369 -1.19 -53.45 -36.06
N ALA A 370 -1.71 -52.24 -36.05
CA ALA A 370 -2.81 -51.79 -36.89
C ALA A 370 -2.31 -50.65 -37.77
N LYS A 371 -2.63 -50.70 -39.06
CA LYS A 371 -2.29 -49.65 -40.03
C LYS A 371 -3.42 -49.47 -41.03
N THR A 372 -3.71 -48.25 -41.46
CA THR A 372 -4.71 -48.04 -42.51
C THR A 372 -4.30 -48.75 -43.81
N GLN A 373 -5.27 -49.26 -44.58
CA GLN A 373 -4.95 -50.00 -45.82
C GLN A 373 -4.32 -49.10 -46.89
N THR A 374 -4.78 -47.84 -46.94
CA THR A 374 -4.29 -46.79 -47.82
C THR A 374 -3.71 -45.65 -47.00
N PRO A 375 -2.80 -44.84 -47.60
CA PRO A 375 -2.34 -43.63 -46.94
C PRO A 375 -3.52 -42.66 -46.80
N ILE A 376 -3.69 -42.11 -45.61
CA ILE A 376 -4.76 -41.16 -45.28
C ILE A 376 -4.33 -39.74 -45.63
N PHE A 377 -3.03 -39.46 -45.49
CA PHE A 377 -2.46 -38.15 -45.77
C PHE A 377 -1.59 -38.26 -47.04
N PRO A 378 -1.97 -37.62 -48.15
CA PRO A 378 -1.16 -37.62 -49.37
C PRO A 378 0.24 -37.02 -49.16
N ALA A 379 1.18 -37.36 -50.04
CA ALA A 379 2.49 -36.73 -50.05
C ALA A 379 2.38 -35.21 -50.21
N ASN A 380 3.21 -34.46 -49.49
CA ASN A 380 3.23 -32.98 -49.43
C ASN A 380 1.94 -32.34 -48.89
N SER A 381 0.97 -33.11 -48.41
CA SER A 381 -0.23 -32.55 -47.78
C SER A 381 0.06 -32.05 -46.38
N ASP A 382 -0.54 -30.93 -46.02
CA ASP A 382 -0.66 -30.52 -44.63
C ASP A 382 -1.97 -31.05 -44.07
N PHE A 383 -1.95 -31.41 -42.78
CA PHE A 383 -3.08 -32.10 -42.18
C PHE A 383 -3.21 -31.85 -40.69
N TYR A 384 -4.42 -32.12 -40.23
CA TYR A 384 -4.81 -32.23 -38.84
C TYR A 384 -5.30 -33.64 -38.58
N PHE A 385 -4.87 -34.19 -37.45
CA PHE A 385 -5.27 -35.50 -37.00
C PHE A 385 -5.43 -35.50 -35.49
N GLU A 386 -6.63 -35.77 -35.02
CA GLU A 386 -6.93 -35.86 -33.59
C GLU A 386 -7.51 -37.22 -33.23
N PHE A 387 -7.03 -37.78 -32.12
CA PHE A 387 -7.56 -39.00 -31.54
C PHE A 387 -7.56 -38.94 -30.02
N GLU A 388 -8.54 -39.62 -29.42
CA GLU A 388 -8.65 -39.80 -27.99
C GLU A 388 -8.16 -41.19 -27.59
N ILE A 389 -7.52 -41.27 -26.43
CA ILE A 389 -7.14 -42.50 -25.75
C ILE A 389 -7.85 -42.47 -24.38
N PRO A 390 -9.03 -43.11 -24.23
CA PRO A 390 -9.68 -43.24 -22.94
C PRO A 390 -8.82 -44.11 -22.01
N MET A 391 -8.47 -43.56 -20.84
CA MET A 391 -7.60 -44.23 -19.87
C MET A 391 -8.47 -44.87 -18.78
N TYR A 392 -8.86 -46.12 -19.01
CA TYR A 392 -9.51 -46.92 -17.98
C TYR A 392 -8.46 -47.74 -17.25
N TRP A 393 -8.15 -47.35 -16.00
CA TRP A 393 -7.46 -48.13 -14.98
C TRP A 393 -6.36 -49.04 -15.55
N VAL A 394 -5.10 -48.62 -15.71
CA VAL A 394 -4.02 -49.54 -16.08
C VAL A 394 -2.84 -49.29 -15.15
N ASN A 395 -2.61 -50.21 -14.23
CA ASN A 395 -1.38 -50.30 -13.45
C ASN A 395 -0.55 -51.40 -14.14
N GLY A 396 0.67 -51.08 -14.53
CA GLY A 396 1.53 -51.92 -15.35
C GLY A 396 2.96 -51.39 -15.31
N ASN A 397 3.95 -52.26 -15.45
CA ASN A 397 5.36 -51.90 -15.39
C ASN A 397 5.90 -51.79 -16.83
N ILE A 398 6.06 -50.55 -17.31
CA ILE A 398 6.88 -50.13 -18.47
C ILE A 398 6.81 -51.00 -19.73
N ASN A 399 5.85 -50.70 -20.62
CA ASN A 399 5.96 -50.94 -22.07
C ASN A 399 5.36 -49.76 -22.87
N THR A 400 5.99 -49.37 -23.98
CA THR A 400 5.61 -48.23 -24.83
C THR A 400 4.70 -48.66 -25.96
N ASN A 401 3.49 -48.12 -26.02
CA ASN A 401 2.58 -48.27 -27.15
C ASN A 401 2.69 -47.02 -28.03
N THR A 402 2.86 -47.19 -29.33
CA THR A 402 3.06 -46.07 -30.24
C THR A 402 1.80 -45.84 -31.06
N PHE A 403 1.34 -44.58 -31.09
CA PHE A 403 0.25 -44.12 -31.94
C PHE A 403 0.75 -43.02 -32.85
N GLY A 404 0.56 -43.14 -34.16
CA GLY A 404 0.83 -42.03 -35.04
C GLY A 404 0.83 -42.34 -36.51
N LEU A 405 1.86 -41.84 -37.20
CA LEU A 405 1.93 -41.84 -38.66
C LEU A 405 2.97 -42.86 -39.09
N SER A 406 2.74 -43.56 -40.19
CA SER A 406 3.76 -44.41 -40.82
C SER A 406 3.96 -43.97 -42.26
N ALA A 407 5.22 -43.87 -42.69
CA ALA A 407 5.58 -43.64 -44.08
C ALA A 407 5.74 -44.96 -44.88
N VAL A 408 5.69 -46.11 -44.20
CA VAL A 408 5.94 -47.43 -44.77
C VAL A 408 4.61 -48.16 -45.02
N PRO A 409 4.39 -48.74 -46.22
CA PRO A 409 3.16 -49.47 -46.54
C PRO A 409 3.10 -50.87 -45.90
N ASN A 410 4.24 -51.45 -45.53
CA ASN A 410 4.30 -52.79 -44.93
C ASN A 410 3.55 -52.85 -43.60
N HIS A 411 2.75 -53.90 -43.43
CA HIS A 411 2.02 -54.21 -42.20
C HIS A 411 2.21 -55.67 -41.76
N ASN A 412 2.99 -56.46 -42.50
CA ASN A 412 3.12 -57.91 -42.27
C ASN A 412 4.08 -58.27 -41.13
N ASP A 413 4.84 -57.29 -40.63
CA ASP A 413 5.76 -57.43 -39.52
C ASP A 413 5.27 -56.69 -38.27
N LEU A 414 5.84 -57.07 -37.12
CA LEU A 414 5.61 -56.42 -35.83
C LEU A 414 6.75 -55.45 -35.50
N ASN A 415 7.12 -54.62 -36.47
CA ASN A 415 8.11 -53.56 -36.30
C ASN A 415 7.41 -52.20 -36.11
N ASN A 416 7.95 -51.37 -35.22
CA ASN A 416 7.52 -49.99 -35.06
C ASN A 416 8.12 -49.13 -36.18
N ASP A 417 7.29 -48.77 -37.17
CA ASP A 417 7.63 -47.91 -38.29
C ASP A 417 6.93 -46.54 -38.23
N CYS A 418 6.45 -46.17 -37.03
CA CYS A 418 5.82 -44.89 -36.81
C CYS A 418 6.86 -43.76 -36.84
N VAL A 419 6.55 -42.71 -37.59
CA VAL A 419 7.29 -41.46 -37.72
C VAL A 419 6.45 -40.33 -37.13
N GLY A 420 6.99 -39.61 -36.14
CA GLY A 420 6.26 -38.52 -35.48
C GLY A 420 5.05 -38.96 -34.64
N GLY A 421 4.97 -40.22 -34.22
CA GLY A 421 3.94 -40.70 -33.30
C GLY A 421 4.17 -40.29 -31.84
N ALA A 422 3.22 -40.63 -30.98
CA ALA A 422 3.32 -40.51 -29.53
C ALA A 422 3.48 -41.89 -28.91
N ASP A 423 4.58 -42.07 -28.18
CA ASP A 423 4.88 -43.29 -27.45
C ASP A 423 4.34 -43.14 -26.03
N ILE A 424 3.26 -43.84 -25.76
CA ILE A 424 2.56 -43.79 -24.49
C ILE A 424 2.97 -45.00 -23.65
N GLY A 425 3.70 -44.71 -22.57
CA GLY A 425 4.07 -45.67 -21.55
C GLY A 425 3.20 -45.50 -20.30
N ILE A 426 2.95 -46.60 -19.59
CA ILE A 426 2.21 -46.62 -18.34
C ILE A 426 3.11 -47.26 -17.27
N ARG A 427 3.30 -46.57 -16.13
CA ARG A 427 4.11 -47.08 -15.01
C ARG A 427 3.43 -46.83 -13.67
N LEU A 428 3.23 -47.91 -12.92
CA LEU A 428 2.63 -47.91 -11.58
C LEU A 428 1.23 -47.26 -11.63
N ASP A 429 1.06 -45.95 -11.52
CA ASP A 429 -0.26 -45.31 -11.67
C ASP A 429 -0.24 -44.07 -12.58
N TYR A 430 0.82 -43.91 -13.37
CA TYR A 430 1.01 -42.71 -14.19
C TYR A 430 1.30 -43.03 -15.65
N MET A 431 0.70 -42.23 -16.51
CA MET A 431 1.01 -42.26 -17.94
C MET A 431 2.10 -41.25 -18.26
N ARG A 432 2.96 -41.61 -19.21
CA ARG A 432 4.03 -40.75 -19.71
C ARG A 432 4.07 -40.83 -21.22
N TRP A 433 4.12 -39.68 -21.86
CA TRP A 433 4.55 -39.59 -23.26
C TRP A 433 6.08 -39.69 -23.29
N THR A 434 6.56 -40.86 -23.68
CA THR A 434 7.96 -41.29 -23.51
C THR A 434 8.92 -40.76 -24.57
N ASN A 435 8.42 -40.40 -25.76
CA ASN A 435 9.18 -39.75 -26.82
C ASN A 435 8.83 -38.25 -26.97
N TYR A 436 8.59 -37.59 -25.85
CA TYR A 436 8.37 -36.14 -25.76
C TYR A 436 9.71 -35.39 -25.78
N ASN A 437 9.82 -34.38 -26.64
CA ASN A 437 11.05 -33.58 -26.82
C ASN A 437 11.11 -32.32 -25.95
N GLY A 438 10.13 -32.10 -25.07
CA GLY A 438 10.09 -30.93 -24.17
C GLY A 438 10.59 -31.24 -22.75
N PRO A 439 10.32 -30.34 -21.79
CA PRO A 439 10.71 -30.53 -20.39
C PRO A 439 10.12 -31.82 -19.81
N ALA A 440 10.74 -32.35 -18.75
CA ALA A 440 10.28 -33.57 -18.09
C ALA A 440 8.79 -33.48 -17.74
N LEU A 441 8.01 -34.43 -18.28
CA LEU A 441 6.57 -34.50 -18.02
C LEU A 441 6.33 -34.82 -16.55
N THR A 442 5.46 -34.06 -15.90
CA THR A 442 4.87 -34.46 -14.63
C THR A 442 3.99 -35.70 -14.87
N PRO A 443 4.08 -36.73 -14.01
CA PRO A 443 3.26 -37.93 -14.13
C PRO A 443 1.76 -37.59 -14.18
N LEU A 444 1.03 -38.20 -15.12
CA LEU A 444 -0.40 -37.93 -15.33
C LEU A 444 -1.26 -38.82 -14.45
N GLU A 445 -2.31 -38.27 -13.83
CA GLU A 445 -3.17 -38.97 -12.88
C GLU A 445 -4.16 -39.97 -13.53
N TYR A 446 -4.76 -40.82 -12.71
CA TYR A 446 -5.69 -41.89 -13.09
C TYR A 446 -7.02 -41.37 -13.66
N ASN A 447 -7.73 -42.23 -14.42
CA ASN A 447 -9.08 -41.97 -14.98
C ASN A 447 -9.19 -40.70 -15.85
N GLN A 448 -8.20 -40.44 -16.68
CA GLN A 448 -8.20 -39.32 -17.63
C GLN A 448 -8.56 -39.81 -19.04
N THR A 449 -9.09 -38.92 -19.88
CA THR A 449 -9.02 -39.12 -21.33
C THR A 449 -7.89 -38.26 -21.85
N ALA A 450 -6.97 -38.89 -22.59
CA ALA A 450 -5.94 -38.19 -23.33
C ALA A 450 -6.45 -37.85 -24.73
N VAL A 451 -6.22 -36.63 -25.17
CA VAL A 451 -6.44 -36.18 -26.54
C VAL A 451 -5.08 -35.87 -27.15
N MET A 452 -4.76 -36.55 -28.25
CA MET A 452 -3.59 -36.31 -29.05
C MET A 452 -4.02 -35.57 -30.31
N THR A 453 -3.37 -34.44 -30.60
CA THR A 453 -3.60 -33.67 -31.82
C THR A 453 -2.28 -33.51 -32.57
N PHE A 454 -2.27 -33.93 -33.81
CA PHE A 454 -1.15 -33.87 -34.74
C PHE A 454 -1.46 -32.87 -35.84
N ILE A 455 -0.54 -31.95 -36.04
CA ILE A 455 -0.67 -30.89 -37.04
C ILE A 455 0.61 -30.86 -37.84
N LYS A 456 0.54 -31.30 -39.10
CA LYS A 456 1.68 -31.25 -40.02
C LYS A 456 1.64 -29.98 -40.85
N ARG A 457 2.79 -29.31 -40.96
CA ARG A 457 3.07 -28.21 -41.89
C ARG A 457 4.42 -28.39 -42.53
N GLY A 458 4.45 -28.60 -43.84
CA GLY A 458 5.66 -28.95 -44.55
C GLY A 458 6.35 -30.16 -43.90
N ASN A 459 7.58 -30.00 -43.42
CA ASN A 459 8.32 -31.05 -42.72
C ASN A 459 8.18 -31.03 -41.19
N VAL A 460 7.36 -30.15 -40.62
CA VAL A 460 7.19 -30.03 -39.16
C VAL A 460 5.86 -30.66 -38.75
N LEU A 461 5.90 -31.58 -37.80
CA LEU A 461 4.73 -32.10 -37.12
C LEU A 461 4.69 -31.54 -35.70
N THR A 462 3.72 -30.67 -35.44
CA THR A 462 3.38 -30.24 -34.09
C THR A 462 2.52 -31.32 -33.45
N ARG A 463 2.96 -31.81 -32.30
CA ARG A 463 2.26 -32.85 -31.52
C ARG A 463 1.77 -32.20 -30.23
N ILE A 464 0.47 -32.29 -30.00
CA ILE A 464 -0.20 -31.73 -28.85
C ILE A 464 -0.82 -32.87 -28.07
N PHE A 465 -0.59 -32.87 -26.77
CA PHE A 465 -1.08 -33.87 -25.86
C PHE A 465 -1.82 -33.17 -24.72
N GLN A 466 -3.13 -33.42 -24.61
CA GLN A 466 -4.00 -32.83 -23.61
C GLN A 466 -4.61 -33.92 -22.74
N THR A 467 -4.65 -33.70 -21.43
CA THR A 467 -5.37 -34.60 -20.53
C THR A 467 -6.48 -33.87 -19.78
N ARG A 468 -7.56 -34.58 -19.51
CA ARG A 468 -8.69 -34.08 -18.72
C ARG A 468 -9.02 -35.06 -17.59
N LEU A 469 -8.98 -34.57 -16.35
CA LEU A 469 -9.50 -35.27 -15.17
C LEU A 469 -11.02 -35.35 -15.21
N GLY A 470 -11.57 -36.53 -14.93
CA GLY A 470 -12.97 -36.70 -14.55
C GLY A 470 -13.24 -36.07 -13.18
N GLY A 471 -13.35 -34.74 -13.11
CA GLY A 471 -13.72 -33.99 -11.90
C GLY A 471 -12.75 -32.90 -11.42
N GLY A 472 -11.61 -32.68 -12.09
CA GLY A 472 -10.56 -31.73 -11.67
C GLY A 472 -10.34 -30.52 -12.60
N THR A 473 -9.72 -29.47 -12.03
CA THR A 473 -9.34 -28.17 -12.63
C THR A 473 -8.46 -28.30 -13.88
N ALA A 474 -8.71 -27.45 -14.88
CA ALA A 474 -7.97 -27.15 -16.12
C ALA A 474 -7.13 -28.28 -16.80
N PRO A 475 -7.36 -28.58 -18.10
CA PRO A 475 -6.61 -29.62 -18.81
C PRO A 475 -5.11 -29.33 -18.86
N THR A 476 -4.26 -30.30 -18.51
CA THR A 476 -2.82 -30.19 -18.72
C THR A 476 -2.52 -30.35 -20.21
N THR A 477 -1.68 -29.49 -20.78
CA THR A 477 -1.34 -29.49 -22.21
C THR A 477 0.17 -29.51 -22.40
N TYR A 478 0.65 -30.46 -23.18
CA TYR A 478 2.06 -30.61 -23.56
C TYR A 478 2.18 -30.53 -25.07
N ILE A 479 3.18 -29.80 -25.55
CA ILE A 479 3.36 -29.56 -26.98
C ILE A 479 4.83 -29.69 -27.31
N ASP A 480 5.11 -30.36 -28.42
CA ASP A 480 6.41 -30.34 -29.05
C ASP A 480 6.31 -30.36 -30.57
N ASN A 481 7.47 -30.29 -31.21
CA ASN A 481 7.60 -30.36 -32.65
C ASN A 481 8.62 -31.45 -33.00
N VAL A 482 8.31 -32.21 -34.05
CA VAL A 482 9.23 -33.18 -34.65
C VAL A 482 9.32 -32.95 -36.15
N THR A 483 10.49 -33.20 -36.72
CA THR A 483 10.66 -33.17 -38.17
C THR A 483 10.25 -34.51 -38.75
N ILE A 484 9.34 -34.49 -39.73
CA ILE A 484 8.90 -35.67 -40.48
C ILE A 484 9.08 -35.44 -41.99
N PRO A 485 9.21 -36.51 -42.80
CA PRO A 485 9.33 -36.37 -44.26
C PRO A 485 8.13 -35.63 -44.87
N ASN A 486 8.36 -34.65 -45.74
CA ASN A 486 7.24 -33.96 -46.42
C ASN A 486 6.79 -34.70 -47.69
N GLY A 487 7.74 -35.28 -48.43
CA GLY A 487 7.50 -35.91 -49.75
C GLY A 487 6.87 -37.29 -49.74
N THR A 488 6.41 -37.78 -48.59
CA THR A 488 5.87 -39.14 -48.44
C THR A 488 4.41 -39.09 -47.98
N ALA A 489 3.61 -40.03 -48.47
CA ALA A 489 2.25 -40.22 -47.98
C ALA A 489 2.26 -40.95 -46.63
N PHE A 490 1.35 -40.58 -45.73
CA PHE A 490 1.28 -41.15 -44.39
C PHE A 490 0.03 -42.00 -44.17
N TYR A 491 0.26 -43.15 -43.56
CA TYR A 491 -0.74 -44.03 -42.99
C TYR A 491 -0.96 -43.67 -41.52
N ILE A 492 -2.16 -43.93 -41.00
CA ILE A 492 -2.36 -43.96 -39.54
C ILE A 492 -1.94 -45.34 -39.06
N ALA A 493 -1.11 -45.39 -38.02
CA ALA A 493 -0.58 -46.61 -37.45
C ALA A 493 -0.62 -46.60 -35.92
N ALA A 494 -0.85 -47.77 -35.34
CA ALA A 494 -0.72 -48.02 -33.92
C ALA A 494 -0.05 -49.37 -33.69
N ILE A 495 0.89 -49.45 -32.75
CA ILE A 495 1.60 -50.68 -32.43
C ILE A 495 1.76 -50.83 -30.92
N PHE A 496 1.53 -52.06 -30.45
CA PHE A 496 1.34 -52.35 -29.02
C PHE A 496 2.29 -53.44 -28.56
N GLN A 497 2.88 -53.24 -27.39
CA GLN A 497 3.82 -54.19 -26.76
C GLN A 497 3.11 -55.13 -25.79
N ASN A 498 3.72 -56.29 -25.54
CA ASN A 498 3.32 -57.16 -24.44
C ASN A 498 3.55 -56.45 -23.10
N SER A 499 2.86 -56.88 -22.05
CA SER A 499 3.12 -56.44 -20.67
C SER A 499 2.74 -57.54 -19.68
N ALA A 500 3.50 -57.65 -18.58
CA ALA A 500 3.12 -58.47 -17.44
C ALA A 500 2.14 -57.69 -16.58
N TYR A 501 0.98 -58.29 -16.29
CA TYR A 501 0.21 -57.83 -15.13
C TYR A 501 -0.68 -58.91 -14.52
N ALA A 502 -0.81 -58.84 -13.19
CA ALA A 502 -1.36 -59.87 -12.31
C ALA A 502 -2.72 -59.50 -11.66
N SER A 503 -3.55 -58.66 -12.29
CA SER A 503 -4.86 -58.27 -11.73
C SER A 503 -6.04 -58.76 -12.58
N ALA A 504 -7.16 -59.11 -11.93
CA ALA A 504 -8.35 -59.69 -12.54
C ALA A 504 -9.22 -58.74 -13.40
N VAL A 505 -8.81 -57.49 -13.62
CA VAL A 505 -9.60 -56.49 -14.38
C VAL A 505 -9.11 -56.43 -15.83
N PRO A 506 -10.00 -56.53 -16.85
CA PRO A 506 -9.62 -56.39 -18.26
C PRO A 506 -8.95 -55.05 -18.51
N LYS A 507 -7.70 -55.06 -18.98
CA LYS A 507 -6.95 -53.87 -19.38
C LYS A 507 -6.89 -53.82 -20.88
N TYR A 508 -7.35 -52.71 -21.44
CA TYR A 508 -7.30 -52.44 -22.85
C TYR A 508 -6.88 -51.00 -23.09
N ILE A 509 -6.23 -50.77 -24.22
CA ILE A 509 -5.99 -49.45 -24.76
C ILE A 509 -6.83 -49.34 -26.02
N SER A 510 -7.55 -48.24 -26.15
CA SER A 510 -8.29 -47.93 -27.36
C SER A 510 -7.82 -46.57 -27.87
N MET A 511 -7.49 -46.49 -29.16
CA MET A 511 -7.39 -45.24 -29.87
C MET A 511 -8.71 -45.01 -30.60
N ARG A 512 -9.35 -43.87 -30.37
CA ARG A 512 -10.55 -43.45 -31.09
C ARG A 512 -10.27 -42.16 -31.83
N ILE A 513 -10.29 -42.24 -33.15
CA ILE A 513 -10.05 -41.10 -34.01
C ILE A 513 -11.26 -40.16 -33.97
N LYS A 514 -11.01 -38.88 -33.70
CA LYS A 514 -12.04 -37.84 -33.56
C LYS A 514 -12.22 -37.11 -34.87
N GLU A 515 -11.13 -36.54 -35.37
CA GLU A 515 -11.14 -35.64 -36.51
C GLU A 515 -9.90 -35.84 -37.36
N ILE A 516 -10.12 -35.81 -38.68
CA ILE A 516 -9.06 -35.89 -39.67
C ILE A 516 -9.42 -34.91 -40.78
N TYR A 517 -8.48 -34.07 -41.16
CA TYR A 517 -8.63 -33.27 -42.37
C TYR A 517 -7.30 -32.88 -42.97
N THR A 518 -7.30 -32.70 -44.29
CA THR A 518 -6.18 -32.14 -45.06
C THR A 518 -6.52 -30.72 -45.51
N PHE A 519 -5.51 -29.88 -45.70
CA PHE A 519 -5.69 -28.48 -46.09
C PHE A 519 -4.52 -27.95 -46.92
#